data_AF-A0A5B6TEZ4-F1
#
_entry.id   AF-A0A5B6TEZ4-F1
#
_cell.length_a   1.000
_cell.length_b   1.000
_cell.length_c   1.000
_cell.angle_alpha   90.00
_cell.angle_beta   90.00
_cell.angle_gamma   90.00
#
_symmetry.space_group_name_H-M   'P 1'
#
loop_
_entity.id
_entity.type
_entity.pdbx_description
1 polymer ?
#
loop_
_entity_poly.entity_id
_entity_poly.type
_entity_poly.pdbx_seq_one_letter_code
_entity_poly.pdbx_strand_id
1 'polypeptide(L)'
;MRRTSLLLLSLLFWATDCELFSDAEKLPKATQHGADTMAAEVNGEPWRSRACWGCIEGGGGLEVNHNQDYFSVRGEQPIGAEESLLEVQVQRLTATGRYPLKERTFKGSNTLGSFATFYDGTERGNPRYYLTTSTSQGEVHVTKLDTVSRIVSGTFWFEAP
;
A
#
# COMPACT_ATOMS: atom_id res chain seq x y z
N MET A 1 19.75 31.67 -54.71
CA MET A 1 18.70 30.77 -54.15
C MET A 1 19.34 29.51 -53.61
N ARG A 2 19.40 29.35 -52.28
CA ARG A 2 19.73 28.08 -51.62
C ARG A 2 18.77 27.91 -50.45
N ARG A 3 18.02 26.81 -50.49
CA ARG A 3 17.12 26.32 -49.44
C ARG A 3 17.96 25.48 -48.48
N THR A 4 17.78 25.67 -47.18
CA THR A 4 18.10 24.65 -46.17
C THR A 4 17.24 24.90 -44.94
N SER A 5 16.18 24.10 -44.81
CA SER A 5 15.42 23.88 -43.58
C SER A 5 16.27 23.12 -42.57
N LEU A 6 16.19 23.49 -41.29
CA LEU A 6 16.37 22.54 -40.19
C LEU A 6 15.48 22.98 -39.02
N LEU A 7 14.29 22.38 -38.97
CA LEU A 7 13.44 22.29 -37.78
C LEU A 7 14.24 21.57 -36.70
N LEU A 8 14.69 22.30 -35.67
CA LEU A 8 15.29 21.69 -34.48
C LEU A 8 14.20 21.05 -33.63
N LEU A 9 14.02 19.77 -33.92
CA LEU A 9 13.54 18.66 -33.10
C LEU A 9 13.36 18.98 -31.61
N SER A 10 12.13 19.39 -31.27
CA SER A 10 11.55 19.32 -29.94
C SER A 10 11.34 17.86 -29.54
N LEU A 11 12.35 17.21 -28.96
CA LEU A 11 12.25 15.89 -28.33
C LEU A 11 13.29 15.77 -27.21
N LEU A 12 13.13 16.59 -26.16
CA LEU A 12 13.78 16.32 -24.88
C LEU A 12 12.82 15.47 -24.04
N PHE A 13 13.03 14.15 -24.19
CA PHE A 13 13.03 13.14 -23.14
C PHE A 13 12.28 13.53 -21.86
N TRP A 14 11.03 13.09 -21.77
CA TRP A 14 10.41 12.80 -20.50
C TRP A 14 11.11 11.56 -19.96
N ALA A 15 12.17 11.77 -19.17
CA ALA A 15 12.73 10.72 -18.34
C ALA A 15 11.63 10.34 -17.33
N THR A 16 10.91 9.26 -17.63
CA THR A 16 10.08 8.59 -16.64
C THR A 16 11.03 8.06 -15.58
N ASP A 17 11.02 8.69 -14.42
CA ASP A 17 11.75 8.27 -13.23
C ASP A 17 11.16 6.94 -12.76
N CYS A 18 11.64 5.86 -13.37
CA CYS A 18 11.34 4.51 -12.95
C CYS A 18 12.31 4.21 -11.80
N GLU A 19 11.92 4.56 -10.58
CA GLU A 19 12.64 4.14 -9.38
C GLU A 19 12.53 2.61 -9.26
N LEU A 20 13.45 1.91 -9.93
CA LEU A 20 13.80 0.54 -9.61
C LEU A 20 14.45 0.57 -8.22
N PHE A 21 13.69 0.21 -7.20
CA PHE A 21 14.19 0.02 -5.84
C PHE A 21 15.41 -0.90 -5.88
N SER A 22 16.59 -0.36 -5.54
CA SER A 22 17.80 -1.15 -5.41
C SER A 22 17.76 -1.99 -4.14
N ASP A 23 18.31 -3.20 -4.16
CA ASP A 23 18.39 -4.12 -3.01
C ASP A 23 19.03 -3.53 -1.74
N ALA A 24 19.68 -2.37 -1.84
CA ALA A 24 20.25 -1.63 -0.71
C ALA A 24 19.23 -0.89 0.17
N GLU A 25 18.02 -0.61 -0.34
CA GLU A 25 16.94 0.03 0.43
C GLU A 25 15.77 -0.96 0.54
N LYS A 26 15.67 -1.64 1.70
CA LYS A 26 14.71 -2.74 1.92
C LYS A 26 13.24 -2.36 1.71
N LEU A 27 12.89 -1.09 1.90
CA LEU A 27 11.52 -0.58 1.77
C LEU A 27 11.50 0.73 0.97
N PRO A 28 10.47 0.94 0.12
CA PRO A 28 10.29 2.20 -0.59
C PRO A 28 10.09 3.36 0.39
N LYS A 29 10.68 4.52 0.10
CA LYS A 29 10.34 5.74 0.85
C LYS A 29 8.88 6.12 0.61
N ALA A 30 8.27 6.76 1.61
CA ALA A 30 6.94 7.35 1.44
C ALA A 30 6.97 8.39 0.32
N THR A 31 6.26 8.12 -0.78
CA THR A 31 6.28 8.98 -1.97
C THR A 31 5.39 10.21 -1.78
N GLN A 32 5.69 11.30 -2.49
CA GLN A 32 4.85 12.50 -2.49
C GLN A 32 3.86 12.54 -3.66
N HIS A 33 3.94 11.60 -4.59
CA HIS A 33 3.21 11.58 -5.85
C HIS A 33 2.22 10.42 -5.99
N GLY A 34 2.04 9.60 -4.94
CA GLY A 34 1.10 8.48 -4.96
C GLY A 34 1.57 7.35 -5.89
N ALA A 35 2.71 6.73 -5.59
CA ALA A 35 3.34 5.71 -6.44
C ALA A 35 2.65 4.33 -6.45
N ASP A 36 1.37 4.24 -6.06
CA ASP A 36 0.59 2.99 -6.01
C ASP A 36 1.37 1.80 -5.40
N THR A 37 1.99 2.06 -4.26
CA THR A 37 2.96 1.15 -3.65
C THR A 37 2.63 0.91 -2.20
N MET A 38 2.61 -0.36 -1.81
CA MET A 38 2.58 -0.81 -0.43
C MET A 38 3.66 -1.87 -0.23
N ALA A 39 4.45 -1.72 0.83
CA ALA A 39 5.53 -2.63 1.17
C ALA A 39 5.74 -2.66 2.67
N ALA A 40 6.27 -3.76 3.18
CA ALA A 40 6.56 -3.98 4.59
C ALA A 40 7.74 -4.94 4.74
N GLU A 41 8.40 -4.91 5.90
CA GLU A 41 9.24 -6.02 6.34
C GLU A 41 8.37 -6.88 7.25
N VAL A 42 8.11 -8.13 6.84
CA VAL A 42 7.31 -9.09 7.60
C VAL A 42 8.25 -10.15 8.14
N ASN A 43 8.41 -10.20 9.46
CA ASN A 43 9.33 -11.13 10.14
C ASN A 43 10.78 -11.11 9.60
N GLY A 44 11.26 -9.93 9.19
CA GLY A 44 12.61 -9.74 8.63
C GLY A 44 12.71 -9.91 7.12
N GLU A 45 11.65 -10.40 6.47
CA GLU A 45 11.60 -10.63 5.02
C GLU A 45 10.84 -9.51 4.29
N PRO A 46 11.29 -9.08 3.09
CA PRO A 46 10.62 -8.04 2.33
C PRO A 46 9.29 -8.54 1.74
N TRP A 47 8.22 -7.80 2.02
CA TRP A 47 6.90 -7.98 1.46
C TRP A 47 6.52 -6.76 0.62
N ARG A 48 5.92 -7.00 -0.55
CA ARG A 48 5.47 -5.91 -1.44
C ARG A 48 4.20 -6.31 -2.16
N SER A 49 3.25 -5.38 -2.22
CA SER A 49 2.07 -5.52 -3.06
C SER A 49 2.45 -5.64 -4.53
N ARG A 50 1.91 -6.63 -5.23
CA ARG A 50 2.18 -6.87 -6.65
C ARG A 50 0.88 -7.26 -7.34
N ALA A 51 0.60 -6.61 -8.46
CA ALA A 51 -0.51 -6.98 -9.31
C ALA A 51 -0.37 -8.44 -9.78
N CYS A 52 -1.48 -9.16 -9.83
CA CYS A 52 -1.53 -10.51 -10.41
C CYS A 52 -1.40 -10.42 -11.93
N TRP A 53 -0.29 -10.90 -12.47
CA TRP A 53 -0.05 -10.94 -13.92
C TRP A 53 -0.74 -12.18 -14.51
N GLY A 54 -2.01 -12.05 -14.89
CA GLY A 54 -2.81 -13.12 -15.51
C GLY A 54 -4.21 -13.30 -14.96
N CYS A 55 -4.56 -12.58 -13.89
CA CYS A 55 -5.95 -12.51 -13.42
C CYS A 55 -6.79 -11.79 -14.49
N ILE A 56 -7.93 -12.39 -14.88
CA ILE A 56 -8.78 -11.97 -16.02
C ILE A 56 -9.28 -10.52 -15.89
N GLU A 57 -9.21 -9.94 -14.69
CA GLU A 57 -9.61 -8.55 -14.39
C GLU A 57 -8.44 -7.60 -14.09
N GLY A 58 -7.18 -8.02 -14.26
CA GLY A 58 -6.02 -7.16 -14.06
C GLY A 58 -5.92 -6.62 -12.62
N GLY A 59 -6.09 -7.49 -11.63
CA GLY A 59 -6.10 -7.14 -10.20
C GLY A 59 -4.90 -6.28 -9.81
N GLY A 60 -5.17 -5.05 -9.37
CA GLY A 60 -4.18 -3.99 -9.18
C GLY A 60 -3.14 -4.24 -8.10
N GLY A 61 -3.20 -5.38 -7.38
CA GLY A 61 -2.31 -5.69 -6.26
C GLY A 61 -2.51 -4.77 -5.05
N LEU A 62 -3.23 -3.65 -5.21
CA LEU A 62 -3.57 -2.67 -4.20
C LEU A 62 -5.03 -2.24 -4.36
N GLU A 63 -5.75 -2.24 -3.25
CA GLU A 63 -7.10 -1.70 -3.12
C GLU A 63 -7.06 -0.58 -2.09
N VAL A 64 -7.62 0.59 -2.43
CA VAL A 64 -7.65 1.75 -1.55
C VAL A 64 -9.09 2.26 -1.45
N ASN A 65 -9.58 2.43 -0.23
CA ASN A 65 -10.86 3.06 0.06
C ASN A 65 -10.63 4.31 0.91
N HIS A 66 -11.25 5.43 0.54
CA HIS A 66 -11.30 6.61 1.38
C HIS A 66 -12.71 7.18 1.37
N ASN A 67 -13.35 7.17 2.53
CA ASN A 67 -14.66 7.74 2.74
C ASN A 67 -14.73 8.45 4.11
N GLN A 68 -15.92 8.91 4.50
CA GLN A 68 -16.12 9.67 5.73
C GLN A 68 -15.92 8.83 7.01
N ASP A 69 -16.11 7.52 6.93
CA ASP A 69 -16.04 6.61 8.07
C ASP A 69 -14.64 6.03 8.24
N TYR A 70 -13.95 5.70 7.14
CA TYR A 70 -12.62 5.10 7.19
C TYR A 70 -11.79 5.36 5.93
N PHE A 71 -10.48 5.21 6.13
CA PHE A 71 -9.50 4.95 5.10
C PHE A 71 -9.04 3.50 5.23
N SER A 72 -8.96 2.76 4.13
CA SER A 72 -8.28 1.47 4.10
C SER A 72 -7.34 1.38 2.89
N VAL A 73 -6.23 0.69 3.10
CA VAL A 73 -5.34 0.24 2.04
C VAL A 73 -5.09 -1.24 2.25
N ARG A 74 -5.34 -2.04 1.21
CA ARG A 74 -5.10 -3.47 1.18
C ARG A 74 -4.18 -3.79 0.03
N GLY A 75 -3.04 -4.40 0.32
CA GLY A 75 -2.13 -4.93 -0.69
C GLY A 75 -2.16 -6.45 -0.73
N GLU A 76 -1.92 -7.00 -1.91
CA GLU A 76 -1.83 -8.43 -2.18
C GLU A 76 -0.47 -8.75 -2.79
N GLN A 77 0.12 -9.87 -2.36
CA GLN A 77 1.29 -10.46 -2.97
C GLN A 77 0.97 -11.90 -3.38
N PRO A 78 0.77 -12.18 -4.68
CA PRO A 78 0.57 -13.54 -5.16
C PRO A 78 1.88 -14.34 -5.08
N ILE A 79 1.78 -15.59 -4.61
CA ILE A 79 2.89 -16.54 -4.43
C ILE A 79 2.46 -17.89 -5.03
N GLY A 80 2.65 -18.02 -6.34
CA GLY A 80 2.20 -19.21 -7.08
C GLY A 80 0.68 -19.29 -7.15
N ALA A 81 0.09 -20.33 -6.55
CA ALA A 81 -1.36 -20.50 -6.44
C ALA A 81 -1.93 -19.95 -5.11
N GLU A 82 -1.07 -19.45 -4.23
CA GLU A 82 -1.42 -18.87 -2.93
C GLU A 82 -1.25 -17.35 -2.95
N GLU A 83 -1.67 -16.69 -1.88
CA GLU A 83 -1.54 -15.24 -1.70
C GLU A 83 -1.16 -14.87 -0.27
N SER A 84 -0.56 -13.70 -0.10
CA SER A 84 -0.52 -13.01 1.19
C SER A 84 -1.14 -11.64 1.05
N LEU A 85 -1.81 -11.17 2.11
CA LEU A 85 -2.55 -9.92 2.10
C LEU A 85 -2.13 -9.08 3.30
N LEU A 86 -1.95 -7.78 3.10
CA LEU A 86 -1.75 -6.82 4.17
C LEU A 86 -2.82 -5.74 4.07
N GLU A 87 -3.60 -5.56 5.12
CA GLU A 87 -4.60 -4.51 5.21
C GLU A 87 -4.27 -3.58 6.39
N VAL A 88 -4.40 -2.28 6.14
CA VAL A 88 -4.38 -1.24 7.18
C VAL A 88 -5.63 -0.40 7.04
N GLN A 89 -6.41 -0.30 8.12
CA GLN A 89 -7.58 0.57 8.20
C GLN A 89 -7.37 1.64 9.26
N VAL A 90 -7.71 2.89 8.93
CA VAL A 90 -7.76 4.02 9.86
C VAL A 90 -9.18 4.57 9.89
N GLN A 91 -9.80 4.54 11.06
CA GLN A 91 -11.11 5.14 11.26
C GLN A 91 -11.03 6.67 11.16
N ARG A 92 -11.88 7.26 10.31
CA ARG A 92 -12.02 8.71 10.10
C ARG A 92 -10.70 9.43 9.82
N LEU A 93 -10.03 9.08 8.73
CA LEU A 93 -8.82 9.77 8.27
C LEU A 93 -9.17 11.15 7.68
N THR A 94 -8.98 12.21 8.48
CA THR A 94 -9.30 13.60 8.10
C THR A 94 -8.09 14.53 8.05
N ALA A 95 -6.93 14.10 8.55
CA ALA A 95 -5.72 14.90 8.59
C ALA A 95 -4.46 14.03 8.45
N THR A 96 -3.31 14.67 8.29
CA THR A 96 -2.01 14.03 8.52
C THR A 96 -1.77 13.84 10.02
N GLY A 97 -0.97 12.85 10.40
CA GLY A 97 -0.64 12.59 11.80
C GLY A 97 -0.43 11.12 12.11
N ARG A 98 -0.34 10.81 13.40
CA ARG A 98 -0.18 9.44 13.91
C ARG A 98 -1.52 8.89 14.37
N TYR A 99 -1.85 7.69 13.91
CA TYR A 99 -3.09 6.99 14.18
C TYR A 99 -2.77 5.63 14.79
N PRO A 100 -3.17 5.36 16.05
CA PRO A 100 -2.93 4.07 16.67
C PRO A 100 -3.78 2.98 16.00
N LEU A 101 -3.18 1.82 15.78
CA LEU A 101 -3.85 0.60 15.32
C LEU A 101 -4.09 -0.29 16.54
N LYS A 102 -5.34 -0.73 16.71
CA LYS A 102 -5.82 -1.51 17.86
C LYS A 102 -6.71 -2.66 17.37
N GLU A 103 -7.51 -3.22 18.26
CA GLU A 103 -8.45 -4.29 17.92
C GLU A 103 -9.47 -3.89 16.85
N ARG A 104 -9.67 -4.81 15.91
CA ARG A 104 -10.77 -4.78 14.97
C ARG A 104 -12.08 -5.00 15.73
N THR A 105 -13.02 -4.07 15.63
CA THR A 105 -14.35 -4.19 16.26
C THR A 105 -15.45 -4.30 15.21
N PHE A 106 -16.60 -4.83 15.59
CA PHE A 106 -17.73 -5.03 14.68
C PHE A 106 -19.00 -4.38 15.24
N LYS A 107 -19.77 -3.73 14.36
CA LYS A 107 -21.14 -3.28 14.64
C LYS A 107 -22.06 -3.76 13.53
N GLY A 108 -22.70 -4.91 13.76
CA GLY A 108 -23.42 -5.62 12.70
C GLY A 108 -22.43 -6.17 11.66
N SER A 109 -22.69 -5.92 10.37
CA SER A 109 -21.79 -6.29 9.27
C SER A 109 -20.63 -5.30 9.05
N ASN A 110 -20.61 -4.19 9.79
CA ASN A 110 -19.62 -3.14 9.56
C ASN A 110 -18.41 -3.32 10.47
N THR A 111 -17.22 -3.29 9.88
CA THR A 111 -15.96 -3.24 10.60
C THR A 111 -15.70 -1.81 11.09
N LEU A 112 -15.37 -1.67 12.36
CA LEU A 112 -15.10 -0.39 13.01
C LEU A 112 -13.69 -0.39 13.61
N GLY A 113 -13.16 0.82 13.77
CA GLY A 113 -11.86 1.07 14.38
C GLY A 113 -10.73 1.14 13.38
N SER A 114 -9.55 1.44 13.92
CA SER A 114 -8.29 1.45 13.20
C SER A 114 -7.52 0.18 13.57
N PHE A 115 -7.17 -0.64 12.58
CA PHE A 115 -6.52 -1.94 12.79
C PHE A 115 -5.61 -2.26 11.60
N ALA A 116 -4.71 -3.23 11.79
CA ALA A 116 -4.00 -3.87 10.69
C ALA A 116 -4.19 -5.39 10.75
N THR A 117 -4.16 -6.00 9.57
CA THR A 117 -4.16 -7.46 9.45
C THR A 117 -3.15 -7.92 8.41
N PHE A 118 -2.52 -9.05 8.67
CA PHE A 118 -1.72 -9.79 7.71
C PHE A 118 -2.25 -11.21 7.59
N TYR A 119 -2.55 -11.60 6.35
CA TYR A 119 -2.91 -12.96 5.98
C TYR A 119 -1.70 -13.59 5.30
N ASP A 120 -1.26 -14.73 5.84
CA ASP A 120 -0.23 -15.56 5.27
C ASP A 120 -0.85 -16.84 4.71
N GLY A 121 -1.09 -16.87 3.41
CA GLY A 121 -1.58 -18.04 2.69
C GLY A 121 -0.48 -18.96 2.16
N THR A 122 0.80 -18.71 2.46
CA THR A 122 1.90 -19.48 1.85
C THR A 122 1.92 -20.96 2.25
N GLU A 123 1.30 -21.32 3.38
CA GLU A 123 1.17 -22.69 3.84
C GLU A 123 -0.16 -23.31 3.36
N ARG A 124 -0.09 -24.07 2.25
CA ARG A 124 -1.27 -24.69 1.63
C ARG A 124 -2.07 -25.53 2.62
N GLY A 125 -3.31 -25.10 2.89
CA GLY A 125 -4.24 -25.79 3.79
C GLY A 125 -4.13 -25.40 5.27
N ASN A 126 -3.21 -24.50 5.63
CA ASN A 126 -3.06 -23.97 6.99
C ASN A 126 -2.71 -22.47 6.97
N PRO A 127 -3.55 -21.62 6.38
CA PRO A 127 -3.28 -20.19 6.31
C PRO A 127 -3.35 -19.56 7.71
N ARG A 128 -2.55 -18.51 7.91
CA ARG A 128 -2.47 -17.79 9.20
C ARG A 128 -3.02 -16.38 9.07
N TYR A 129 -3.68 -15.93 10.13
CA TYR A 129 -4.23 -14.58 10.23
C TYR A 129 -3.65 -13.91 11.46
N TYR A 130 -3.01 -12.77 11.21
CA TYR A 130 -2.39 -11.92 12.21
C TYR A 130 -3.17 -10.61 12.24
N LEU A 131 -3.61 -10.17 13.42
CA LEU A 131 -4.37 -8.93 13.57
C LEU A 131 -3.96 -8.16 14.82
N THR A 132 -3.99 -6.83 14.72
CA THR A 132 -3.80 -5.97 15.89
C THR A 132 -4.92 -6.20 16.91
N THR A 133 -4.56 -6.31 18.18
CA THR A 133 -5.45 -6.54 19.31
C THR A 133 -5.41 -5.35 20.28
N SER A 134 -6.08 -5.45 21.42
CA SER A 134 -5.94 -4.47 22.50
C SER A 134 -4.53 -4.46 23.12
N THR A 135 -3.78 -5.57 23.03
CA THR A 135 -2.45 -5.74 23.62
C THR A 135 -1.31 -5.77 22.61
N SER A 136 -1.57 -6.16 21.36
CA SER A 136 -0.63 -6.11 20.24
C SER A 136 -1.05 -4.99 19.29
N GLN A 137 -0.34 -3.87 19.34
CA GLN A 137 -0.75 -2.62 18.70
C GLN A 137 0.15 -2.29 17.51
N GLY A 138 -0.23 -1.24 16.80
CA GLY A 138 0.58 -0.62 15.76
C GLY A 138 0.31 0.86 15.64
N GLU A 139 0.88 1.48 14.62
CA GLU A 139 0.64 2.87 14.29
C GLU A 139 0.71 3.07 12.78
N VAL A 140 -0.13 3.98 12.28
CA VAL A 140 0.00 4.58 10.95
C VAL A 140 0.43 6.02 11.13
N HIS A 141 1.51 6.42 10.47
CA HIS A 141 1.94 7.81 10.39
C HIS A 141 1.67 8.34 8.99
N VAL A 142 0.60 9.11 8.85
CA VAL A 142 0.18 9.76 7.60
C VAL A 142 0.93 11.08 7.46
N THR A 143 1.76 11.18 6.43
CA THR A 143 2.59 12.37 6.13
C THR A 143 1.99 13.22 5.02
N LYS A 144 1.08 12.66 4.21
CA LYS A 144 0.32 13.40 3.20
C LYS A 144 -1.11 12.89 3.11
N LEU A 145 -2.06 13.83 3.07
CA LEU A 145 -3.46 13.61 2.77
C LEU A 145 -3.94 14.73 1.84
N ASP A 146 -4.01 14.42 0.55
CA ASP A 146 -4.52 15.31 -0.49
C ASP A 146 -5.72 14.65 -1.15
N THR A 147 -6.92 15.05 -0.75
CA THR A 147 -8.19 14.48 -1.25
C THR A 147 -8.57 14.99 -2.63
N VAL A 148 -7.97 16.09 -3.10
CA VAL A 148 -8.18 16.62 -4.45
C VAL A 148 -7.39 15.80 -5.46
N SER A 149 -6.10 15.60 -5.18
CA SER A 149 -5.20 14.78 -6.02
C SER A 149 -5.30 13.28 -5.73
N ARG A 150 -6.08 12.88 -4.72
CA ARG A 150 -6.26 11.50 -4.25
C ARG A 150 -4.95 10.82 -3.81
N ILE A 151 -4.13 11.55 -3.07
CA ILE A 151 -2.84 11.06 -2.55
C ILE A 151 -2.94 10.90 -1.03
N VAL A 152 -2.70 9.67 -0.57
CA VAL A 152 -2.39 9.38 0.83
C VAL A 152 -1.01 8.77 0.89
N SER A 153 -0.17 9.23 1.81
CA SER A 153 1.20 8.71 1.95
C SER A 153 1.62 8.72 3.41
N GLY A 154 2.45 7.75 3.77
CA GLY A 154 2.83 7.53 5.16
C GLY A 154 3.62 6.25 5.34
N THR A 155 3.80 5.88 6.61
CA THR A 155 4.41 4.63 7.04
C THR A 155 3.50 3.95 8.04
N PHE A 156 3.64 2.64 8.21
CA PHE A 156 2.93 1.91 9.25
C PHE A 156 3.85 0.87 9.89
N TRP A 157 3.48 0.44 11.08
CA TRP A 157 4.02 -0.74 11.73
C TRP A 157 2.95 -1.35 12.63
N PHE A 158 3.02 -2.65 12.87
CA PHE A 158 2.20 -3.32 13.89
C PHE A 158 2.85 -4.62 14.34
N GLU A 159 2.46 -5.06 15.52
CA GLU A 159 2.72 -6.41 16.02
C GLU A 159 1.40 -7.17 16.13
N ALA A 160 1.46 -8.49 15.91
CA ALA A 160 0.30 -9.36 16.03
C ALA A 160 0.73 -10.76 16.49
N PRO A 161 -0.10 -11.45 17.31
CA PRO A 161 0.16 -12.81 17.78
C PRO A 161 -0.11 -13.88 16.71
#